data_AF-A0A7V6NZW6-F1
#
_entry.id   AF-A0A7V6NZW6-F1
#
_cell.length_a   1.000
_cell.length_b   1.000
_cell.length_c   1.000
_cell.angle_alpha   90.00
_cell.angle_beta   90.00
_cell.angle_gamma   90.00
#
_symmetry.space_group_name_H-M   'P 1'
#
loop_
_entity.id
_entity.type
_entity.pdbx_description
1 polymer ?
#
loop_
_entity_poly.entity_id
_entity_poly.type
_entity_poly.pdbx_seq_one_letter_code
_entity_poly.pdbx_strand_id
1 'polypeptide(L)'
;MKNLVLIMVFILIITVFIAFNYLLWDRENFQEINYSKTAAIDAFSKQLRNLEERNKLLETNIVEMEKDIEEINQKNELLAKQLEAKEKEIESINSKLNNKEQFIQILKNQIELSPIKDIVKDWVDKINNGDYEGAYALQYGKDEVNNSVTKDKFISDYKGAVESIEIKSIELVVEKPSVNKFEDCLVLKAIFDVKKIEEYKGQFFSGNNIRYFIFKYNTENMAWTIKEISYYY
;
A
#
# COMPACT_ATOMS: atom_id res chain seq x y z
N MET A 1 91.26 83.46 -28.04
CA MET A 1 90.72 82.51 -29.05
C MET A 1 90.71 81.06 -28.58
N LYS A 2 91.83 80.50 -28.05
CA LYS A 2 91.87 79.10 -27.56
C LYS A 2 90.84 78.76 -26.47
N ASN A 3 90.59 79.66 -25.52
CA ASN A 3 89.63 79.43 -24.42
C ASN A 3 88.16 79.41 -24.90
N LEU A 4 87.81 80.18 -25.93
CA LEU A 4 86.45 80.18 -26.51
C LEU A 4 86.18 78.91 -27.31
N VAL A 5 87.17 78.42 -28.06
CA VAL A 5 87.07 77.14 -28.78
C VAL A 5 86.88 76.00 -27.79
N LEU A 6 87.60 75.99 -26.66
CA LEU A 6 87.44 75.00 -25.60
C LEU A 6 86.01 75.01 -25.02
N ILE A 7 85.47 76.19 -24.70
CA ILE A 7 84.10 76.34 -24.16
C ILE A 7 83.07 75.86 -25.18
N MET A 8 83.23 76.21 -26.47
CA MET A 8 82.31 75.80 -27.53
C MET A 8 82.32 74.28 -27.73
N VAL A 9 83.50 73.64 -27.68
CA VAL A 9 83.63 72.18 -27.74
C VAL A 9 82.97 71.53 -26.52
N PHE A 10 83.12 72.10 -25.32
CA PHE A 10 82.45 71.61 -24.11
C PHE A 10 80.92 71.69 -24.21
N ILE A 11 80.38 72.80 -24.71
CA ILE A 11 78.93 72.96 -24.92
C ILE A 11 78.42 71.93 -25.93
N LEU A 12 79.15 71.69 -27.01
CA LEU A 12 78.80 70.70 -28.01
C LEU A 12 78.80 69.29 -27.43
N ILE A 13 79.82 68.93 -26.64
CA ILE A 13 79.91 67.64 -25.95
C ILE A 13 78.73 67.47 -24.99
N ILE A 14 78.42 68.48 -24.16
CA ILE A 14 77.28 68.44 -23.23
C ILE A 14 75.96 68.25 -23.99
N THR A 15 75.77 68.97 -25.09
CA THR A 15 74.57 68.85 -25.94
C THR A 15 74.42 67.44 -26.49
N VAL A 16 75.51 66.82 -26.95
CA VAL A 16 75.51 65.43 -27.42
C VAL A 16 75.17 64.46 -26.30
N PHE A 17 75.70 64.65 -25.09
CA PHE A 17 75.37 63.80 -23.93
C PHE A 17 73.89 63.91 -23.54
N ILE A 18 73.31 65.12 -23.55
CA ILE A 18 71.89 65.33 -23.27
C ILE A 18 71.03 64.62 -24.33
N ALA A 19 71.35 64.78 -25.62
CA ALA A 19 70.64 64.13 -26.70
C ALA A 19 70.75 62.60 -26.65
N PHE A 20 71.93 62.06 -26.33
CA PHE A 20 72.15 60.62 -26.21
C PHE A 20 71.39 60.03 -25.02
N ASN A 21 71.37 60.73 -23.87
CA ASN A 21 70.59 60.32 -22.72
C ASN A 21 69.09 60.30 -23.03
N TYR A 22 68.58 61.32 -23.72
CA TYR A 22 67.18 61.36 -24.17
C TYR A 22 66.84 60.19 -25.11
N LEU A 23 67.71 59.88 -26.07
CA LEU A 23 67.52 58.74 -26.98
C LEU A 23 67.57 57.39 -26.28
N LEU A 24 68.42 57.24 -25.26
CA LEU A 24 68.47 56.03 -24.44
C LEU A 24 67.16 55.85 -23.66
N TRP A 25 66.69 56.93 -23.02
CA TRP A 25 65.42 56.92 -22.28
C TRP A 25 64.23 56.59 -23.19
N ASP A 26 64.16 57.17 -24.39
CA ASP A 26 63.09 56.90 -25.36
C ASP A 26 63.12 55.42 -25.83
N ARG A 27 64.31 54.88 -26.08
CA ARG A 27 64.48 53.46 -26.43
C ARG A 27 64.06 52.53 -25.29
N GLU A 28 64.47 52.82 -24.07
CA GLU A 28 64.14 52.02 -22.88
C GLU A 28 62.63 52.01 -22.62
N ASN A 29 61.98 53.18 -22.66
CA ASN A 29 60.54 53.29 -22.53
C ASN A 29 59.80 52.51 -23.63
N PHE A 30 60.24 52.62 -24.89
CA PHE A 30 59.62 51.88 -25.98
C PHE A 30 59.75 50.37 -25.80
N GLN A 31 60.91 49.90 -25.32
CA GLN A 31 61.12 48.49 -25.00
C GLN A 31 60.21 48.04 -23.87
N GLU A 32 60.14 48.78 -22.77
CA GLU A 32 59.28 48.46 -21.62
C GLU A 32 57.79 48.40 -22.02
N ILE A 33 57.32 49.37 -22.82
CA ILE A 33 55.96 49.38 -23.37
C ILE A 33 55.71 48.15 -24.23
N ASN A 34 56.66 47.72 -25.06
CA ASN A 34 56.50 46.53 -25.90
C ASN A 34 56.52 45.23 -25.08
N TYR A 35 57.37 45.12 -24.06
CA TYR A 35 57.35 43.99 -23.14
C TYR A 35 56.01 43.91 -22.40
N SER A 36 55.51 45.04 -21.89
CA SER A 36 54.21 45.14 -21.22
C SER A 36 53.05 44.75 -22.14
N LYS A 37 53.02 45.27 -23.38
CA LYS A 37 52.03 44.88 -24.39
C LYS A 37 52.09 43.39 -24.72
N THR A 38 53.29 42.84 -24.88
CA THR A 38 53.47 41.41 -25.17
C THR A 38 52.98 40.54 -24.02
N ALA A 39 53.29 40.92 -22.77
CA ALA A 39 52.80 40.24 -21.58
C ALA A 39 51.27 40.31 -21.46
N ALA A 40 50.67 41.47 -21.75
CA ALA A 40 49.22 41.63 -21.78
C ALA A 40 48.57 40.77 -22.87
N ILE A 41 49.14 40.73 -24.07
CA ILE A 41 48.66 39.88 -25.18
C ILE A 41 48.72 38.40 -24.79
N ASP A 42 49.80 37.94 -24.16
CA ASP A 42 49.91 36.55 -23.69
C ASP A 42 48.86 36.24 -22.61
N ALA A 43 48.67 37.15 -21.65
CA ALA A 43 47.63 37.02 -20.63
C ALA A 43 46.21 36.96 -21.23
N PHE A 44 45.88 37.84 -22.18
CA PHE A 44 44.60 37.82 -22.87
C PHE A 44 44.44 36.56 -23.73
N SER A 45 45.51 36.10 -24.39
CA SER A 45 45.48 34.86 -25.17
C SER A 45 45.20 33.63 -24.30
N LYS A 46 45.77 33.59 -23.08
CA LYS A 46 45.48 32.55 -22.09
C LYS A 46 44.02 32.60 -21.62
N GLN A 47 43.50 33.79 -21.35
CA GLN A 47 42.09 33.96 -20.99
C GLN A 47 41.16 33.51 -22.12
N LEU A 48 41.47 33.87 -23.37
CA LEU A 48 40.70 33.48 -24.54
C LEU A 48 40.65 31.95 -24.68
N ARG A 49 41.81 31.28 -24.59
CA ARG A 49 41.87 29.80 -24.63
C ARG A 49 41.05 29.16 -23.52
N ASN A 50 41.11 29.69 -22.30
CA ASN A 50 40.30 29.18 -21.18
C ASN A 50 38.80 29.34 -21.45
N LEU A 51 38.38 30.49 -21.99
CA LEU A 51 36.98 30.72 -22.36
C LEU A 51 36.54 29.79 -23.50
N GLU A 52 37.38 29.56 -24.49
CA GLU A 52 37.10 28.60 -25.58
C GLU A 52 36.97 27.16 -25.06
N GLU A 53 37.86 26.73 -24.16
CA GLU A 53 37.76 25.41 -23.51
C GLU A 53 36.48 25.26 -22.69
N ARG A 54 36.12 26.30 -21.92
CA ARG A 54 34.86 26.33 -21.16
C ARG A 54 33.64 26.27 -22.07
N ASN A 55 33.63 27.01 -23.18
CA ASN A 55 32.53 26.97 -24.12
C ASN A 55 32.37 25.57 -24.73
N LYS A 56 33.46 24.91 -25.14
CA LYS A 56 33.40 23.53 -25.65
C LYS A 56 32.87 22.54 -24.60
N LEU A 57 33.28 22.70 -23.34
CA LEU A 57 32.77 21.87 -22.25
C LEU A 57 31.27 22.08 -22.05
N LEU A 58 30.82 23.35 -22.06
CA LEU A 58 29.40 23.69 -21.94
C LEU A 58 28.58 23.13 -23.12
N GLU A 59 29.08 23.24 -24.35
CA GLU A 59 28.44 22.65 -25.53
C GLU A 59 28.30 21.13 -25.40
N THR A 60 29.35 20.45 -24.92
CA THR A 60 29.32 19.00 -24.70
C THR A 60 28.29 18.62 -23.63
N ASN A 61 28.25 19.36 -22.52
CA ASN A 61 27.29 19.14 -21.44
C ASN A 61 25.85 19.39 -21.91
N ILE A 62 25.62 20.40 -22.76
CA ILE A 62 24.28 20.66 -23.32
C ILE A 62 23.81 19.47 -24.16
N VAL A 63 24.67 18.93 -25.02
CA VAL A 63 24.33 17.76 -25.86
C VAL A 63 24.03 16.53 -25.00
N GLU A 64 24.81 16.30 -23.94
CA GLU A 64 24.56 15.19 -23.00
C GLU A 64 23.23 15.37 -22.26
N MET A 65 22.95 16.57 -21.76
CA MET A 65 21.68 16.89 -21.10
C MET A 65 20.47 16.77 -22.03
N GLU A 66 20.59 17.19 -23.30
CA GLU A 66 19.53 17.04 -24.29
C GLU A 66 19.20 15.56 -24.55
N LYS A 67 20.24 14.71 -24.62
CA LYS A 67 20.07 13.27 -24.75
C LYS A 67 19.38 12.66 -23.53
N ASP A 68 19.80 13.04 -22.32
CA ASP A 68 19.17 12.58 -21.09
C ASP A 68 17.69 12.97 -21.02
N ILE A 69 17.36 14.21 -21.44
CA ILE A 69 15.96 14.67 -21.53
C ILE A 69 15.16 13.80 -22.50
N GLU A 70 15.71 13.48 -23.67
CA GLU A 70 15.04 12.61 -24.65
C GLU A 70 14.80 11.21 -24.09
N GLU A 71 15.80 10.60 -23.44
CA GLU A 71 15.67 9.28 -22.80
C GLU A 71 14.61 9.29 -21.68
N ILE A 72 14.58 10.35 -20.87
CA ILE A 72 13.59 10.51 -19.80
C ILE A 72 12.19 10.67 -20.40
N ASN A 73 12.03 11.45 -21.46
CA ASN A 73 10.74 11.62 -22.13
C ASN A 73 10.22 10.30 -22.71
N GLN A 74 11.08 9.51 -23.37
CA GLN A 74 10.70 8.19 -23.85
C GLN A 74 10.26 7.25 -22.72
N LYS A 75 10.97 7.26 -21.59
CA LYS A 75 10.59 6.48 -20.40
C LYS A 75 9.25 6.93 -19.83
N ASN A 76 9.00 8.23 -19.76
CA ASN A 76 7.74 8.79 -19.27
C ASN A 76 6.56 8.39 -20.17
N GLU A 77 6.71 8.44 -21.49
CA GLU A 77 5.66 7.98 -22.42
C GLU A 77 5.36 6.49 -22.26
N LEU A 78 6.39 5.66 -22.08
CA LEU A 78 6.21 4.22 -21.85
C LEU A 78 5.46 3.97 -20.54
N LEU A 79 5.86 4.65 -19.47
CA LEU A 79 5.21 4.54 -18.16
C LEU A 79 3.75 5.00 -18.22
N ALA A 80 3.45 6.09 -18.93
CA ALA A 80 2.08 6.57 -19.12
C ALA A 80 1.21 5.52 -19.83
N LYS A 81 1.71 4.88 -20.89
CA LYS A 81 1.00 3.80 -21.59
C LYS A 81 0.77 2.57 -20.70
N GLN A 82 1.76 2.20 -19.89
CA GLN A 82 1.62 1.10 -18.94
C GLN A 82 0.58 1.41 -17.87
N LEU A 83 0.54 2.65 -17.37
CA LEU A 83 -0.43 3.10 -16.39
C LEU A 83 -1.85 3.04 -16.94
N GLU A 84 -2.09 3.53 -18.16
CA GLU A 84 -3.40 3.45 -18.82
C GLU A 84 -3.85 1.99 -19.02
N ALA A 85 -2.92 1.09 -19.40
CA ALA A 85 -3.23 -0.33 -19.55
C ALA A 85 -3.62 -0.97 -18.21
N LYS A 86 -2.94 -0.59 -17.11
CA LYS A 86 -3.26 -1.07 -15.77
C LYS A 86 -4.60 -0.52 -15.26
N GLU A 87 -4.93 0.72 -15.54
CA GLU A 87 -6.24 1.29 -15.19
C GLU A 87 -7.40 0.53 -15.86
N LYS A 88 -7.25 0.20 -17.16
CA LYS A 88 -8.24 -0.63 -17.89
C LYS A 88 -8.36 -2.04 -17.31
N GLU A 89 -7.24 -2.63 -16.88
CA GLU A 89 -7.24 -3.93 -16.21
C GLU A 89 -8.01 -3.89 -14.89
N ILE A 90 -7.77 -2.86 -14.07
CA ILE A 90 -8.48 -2.63 -12.81
C ILE A 90 -9.99 -2.47 -13.04
N GLU A 91 -10.39 -1.66 -14.03
CA GLU A 91 -11.81 -1.47 -14.36
C GLU A 91 -12.48 -2.79 -14.81
N SER A 92 -11.78 -3.60 -15.61
CA SER A 92 -12.27 -4.93 -16.00
C SER A 92 -12.40 -5.88 -14.80
N ILE A 93 -11.46 -5.85 -13.87
CA ILE A 93 -11.52 -6.69 -12.67
C ILE A 93 -12.66 -6.24 -11.76
N ASN A 94 -12.82 -4.95 -11.54
CA ASN A 94 -13.89 -4.39 -10.72
C ASN A 94 -15.28 -4.71 -11.28
N SER A 95 -15.48 -4.62 -12.60
CA SER A 95 -16.75 -5.01 -13.22
C SER A 95 -17.04 -6.51 -13.06
N LYS A 96 -16.03 -7.38 -13.23
CA LYS A 96 -16.16 -8.82 -12.96
C LYS A 96 -16.49 -9.12 -11.50
N LEU A 97 -15.86 -8.40 -10.56
CA LEU A 97 -16.10 -8.55 -9.14
C LEU A 97 -17.53 -8.14 -8.78
N ASN A 98 -17.99 -6.97 -9.26
CA ASN A 98 -19.36 -6.51 -9.04
C ASN A 98 -20.38 -7.51 -9.61
N ASN A 99 -20.14 -8.07 -10.80
CA ASN A 99 -21.01 -9.11 -11.36
C ASN A 99 -21.06 -10.37 -10.49
N LYS A 100 -19.90 -10.80 -9.95
CA LYS A 100 -19.84 -11.93 -9.02
C LYS A 100 -20.56 -11.65 -7.71
N GLU A 101 -20.42 -10.46 -7.15
CA GLU A 101 -21.14 -10.04 -5.95
C GLU A 101 -22.65 -10.05 -6.17
N GLN A 102 -23.13 -9.49 -7.29
CA GLN A 102 -24.53 -9.54 -7.67
C GLN A 102 -25.03 -10.98 -7.81
N PHE A 103 -24.26 -11.85 -8.47
CA PHE A 103 -24.59 -13.26 -8.60
C PHE A 103 -24.68 -13.96 -7.23
N ILE A 104 -23.73 -13.70 -6.33
CA ILE A 104 -23.77 -14.22 -4.96
C ILE A 104 -25.01 -13.72 -4.21
N GLN A 105 -25.40 -12.45 -4.37
CA GLN A 105 -26.61 -11.91 -3.74
C GLN A 105 -27.88 -12.58 -4.28
N ILE A 106 -27.96 -12.80 -5.59
CA ILE A 106 -29.07 -13.54 -6.21
C ILE A 106 -29.12 -14.96 -5.65
N LEU A 107 -27.98 -15.66 -5.59
CA LEU A 107 -27.91 -16.99 -5.00
C LEU A 107 -28.33 -16.98 -3.53
N LYS A 108 -27.86 -16.04 -2.72
CA LYS A 108 -28.27 -15.89 -1.31
C LYS A 108 -29.79 -15.75 -1.16
N ASN A 109 -30.43 -14.98 -2.04
CA ASN A 109 -31.87 -14.80 -2.02
C ASN A 109 -32.65 -16.03 -2.53
N GLN A 110 -32.03 -16.86 -3.36
CA GLN A 110 -32.63 -18.07 -3.93
C GLN A 110 -32.33 -19.34 -3.13
N ILE A 111 -31.42 -19.29 -2.15
CA ILE A 111 -31.15 -20.43 -1.27
C ILE A 111 -32.42 -20.76 -0.48
N GLU A 112 -32.95 -21.93 -0.74
CA GLU A 112 -34.00 -22.51 0.07
C GLU A 112 -33.43 -22.88 1.44
N LEU A 113 -33.75 -22.07 2.46
CA LEU A 113 -33.28 -22.28 3.83
C LEU A 113 -34.07 -23.38 4.57
N SER A 114 -35.10 -23.98 3.96
CA SER A 114 -35.94 -24.98 4.62
C SER A 114 -35.11 -26.12 5.21
N PRO A 115 -34.21 -26.80 4.46
CA PRO A 115 -33.44 -27.91 4.99
C PRO A 115 -32.57 -27.54 6.19
N ILE A 116 -32.05 -26.30 6.24
CA ILE A 116 -31.20 -25.82 7.33
C ILE A 116 -32.04 -25.42 8.55
N LYS A 117 -33.19 -24.77 8.32
CA LYS A 117 -34.17 -24.46 9.37
C LYS A 117 -34.71 -25.73 10.01
N ASP A 118 -34.91 -26.79 9.23
CA ASP A 118 -35.41 -28.07 9.72
C ASP A 118 -34.39 -28.78 10.63
N ILE A 119 -33.08 -28.57 10.43
CA ILE A 119 -32.04 -29.05 11.38
C ILE A 119 -32.17 -28.34 12.73
N VAL A 120 -32.45 -27.02 12.75
CA VAL A 120 -32.67 -26.28 14.01
C VAL A 120 -33.94 -26.79 14.71
N LYS A 121 -35.02 -27.06 13.96
CA LYS A 121 -36.25 -27.64 14.51
C LYS A 121 -36.00 -29.03 15.09
N ASP A 122 -35.34 -29.93 14.36
CA ASP A 122 -35.01 -31.29 14.82
C ASP A 122 -34.15 -31.25 16.10
N TRP A 123 -33.21 -30.30 16.17
CA TRP A 123 -32.43 -30.09 17.40
C TRP A 123 -33.33 -29.67 18.58
N VAL A 124 -34.23 -28.71 18.39
CA VAL A 124 -35.17 -28.26 19.43
C VAL A 124 -36.13 -29.36 19.86
N ASP A 125 -36.69 -30.12 18.91
CA ASP A 125 -37.62 -31.21 19.18
C ASP A 125 -36.93 -32.32 19.99
N LYS A 126 -35.68 -32.64 19.70
CA LYS A 126 -34.90 -33.59 20.49
C LYS A 126 -34.64 -33.13 21.91
N ILE A 127 -34.34 -31.84 22.12
CA ILE A 127 -34.21 -31.26 23.46
C ILE A 127 -35.54 -31.35 24.23
N ASN A 128 -36.65 -30.99 23.59
CA ASN A 128 -37.98 -31.03 24.21
C ASN A 128 -38.44 -32.46 24.55
N ASN A 129 -38.09 -33.44 23.72
CA ASN A 129 -38.42 -34.85 23.94
C ASN A 129 -37.44 -35.58 24.88
N GLY A 130 -36.41 -34.89 25.39
CA GLY A 130 -35.40 -35.47 26.27
C GLY A 130 -34.36 -36.36 25.57
N ASP A 131 -34.32 -36.36 24.23
CA ASP A 131 -33.27 -37.01 23.43
C ASP A 131 -32.04 -36.10 23.31
N TYR A 132 -31.37 -35.90 24.45
CA TYR A 132 -30.17 -35.07 24.52
C TYR A 132 -28.99 -35.69 23.75
N GLU A 133 -28.97 -37.00 23.55
CA GLU A 133 -27.92 -37.67 22.79
C GLU A 133 -28.03 -37.35 21.29
N GLY A 134 -29.24 -37.43 20.74
CA GLY A 134 -29.51 -37.05 19.37
C GLY A 134 -29.28 -35.56 19.11
N ALA A 135 -29.58 -34.69 20.09
CA ALA A 135 -29.29 -33.26 20.00
C ALA A 135 -27.77 -32.96 20.03
N TYR A 136 -27.01 -33.66 20.87
CA TYR A 136 -25.54 -33.55 20.91
C TYR A 136 -24.90 -33.95 19.58
N ALA A 137 -25.36 -35.06 19.00
CA ALA A 137 -24.85 -35.55 17.70
C ALA A 137 -25.10 -34.58 16.54
N LEU A 138 -26.21 -33.82 16.58
CA LEU A 138 -26.49 -32.77 15.58
C LEU A 138 -25.59 -31.54 15.75
N GLN A 139 -25.24 -31.19 16.99
CA GLN A 139 -24.49 -29.97 17.32
C GLN A 139 -22.97 -30.13 17.17
N TYR A 140 -22.44 -31.31 17.48
CA TYR A 140 -21.00 -31.55 17.55
C TYR A 140 -20.52 -32.67 16.61
N GLY A 141 -21.42 -33.26 15.83
CA GLY A 141 -21.13 -34.39 14.96
C GLY A 141 -20.78 -35.66 15.75
N LYS A 142 -20.29 -36.68 15.03
CA LYS A 142 -19.85 -37.95 15.63
C LYS A 142 -18.40 -37.94 16.15
N ASP A 143 -17.67 -36.85 15.92
CA ASP A 143 -16.25 -36.75 16.27
C ASP A 143 -16.07 -36.14 17.66
N GLU A 144 -16.16 -36.97 18.70
CA GLU A 144 -15.98 -36.58 20.11
C GLU A 144 -14.59 -35.99 20.42
N VAL A 145 -13.59 -36.25 19.57
CA VAL A 145 -12.16 -36.02 19.87
C VAL A 145 -11.77 -34.53 19.87
N ASN A 146 -12.53 -33.64 19.23
CA ASN A 146 -12.24 -32.20 19.14
C ASN A 146 -13.28 -31.30 19.83
N ASN A 147 -14.22 -31.88 20.58
CA ASN A 147 -15.31 -31.11 21.17
C ASN A 147 -14.92 -30.55 22.55
N SER A 148 -15.15 -29.25 22.74
CA SER A 148 -14.85 -28.54 23.99
C SER A 148 -15.79 -28.91 25.16
N VAL A 149 -16.88 -29.63 24.87
CA VAL A 149 -17.90 -30.05 25.83
C VAL A 149 -18.12 -31.55 25.71
N THR A 150 -17.91 -32.28 26.81
CA THR A 150 -18.21 -33.72 26.89
C THR A 150 -19.72 -33.96 26.86
N LYS A 151 -20.14 -35.08 26.26
CA LYS A 151 -21.55 -35.50 26.15
C LYS A 151 -22.28 -35.44 27.49
N ASP A 152 -21.66 -35.90 28.57
CA ASP A 152 -22.25 -35.90 29.91
C ASP A 152 -22.49 -34.49 30.47
N LYS A 153 -21.57 -33.55 30.17
CA LYS A 153 -21.71 -32.15 30.58
C LYS A 153 -22.84 -31.46 29.80
N PHE A 154 -22.95 -31.75 28.50
CA PHE A 154 -24.07 -31.28 27.69
C PHE A 154 -25.40 -31.80 28.24
N ILE A 155 -25.52 -33.10 28.51
CA ILE A 155 -26.78 -33.67 29.03
C ILE A 155 -27.13 -33.04 30.39
N SER A 156 -26.17 -32.85 31.29
CA SER A 156 -26.40 -32.20 32.58
C SER A 156 -26.90 -30.75 32.45
N ASP A 157 -26.34 -29.99 31.52
CA ASP A 157 -26.68 -28.58 31.31
C ASP A 157 -28.12 -28.38 30.80
N TYR A 158 -28.64 -29.33 30.01
CA TYR A 158 -29.99 -29.25 29.43
C TYR A 158 -31.04 -29.98 30.27
N LYS A 159 -30.76 -31.19 30.76
CA LYS A 159 -31.71 -32.02 31.53
C LYS A 159 -32.18 -31.36 32.83
N GLY A 160 -31.32 -30.55 33.46
CA GLY A 160 -31.66 -29.84 34.70
C GLY A 160 -32.24 -28.44 34.50
N ALA A 161 -32.13 -27.86 33.30
CA ALA A 161 -32.32 -26.41 33.11
C ALA A 161 -33.41 -26.02 32.12
N VAL A 162 -33.92 -26.91 31.27
CA VAL A 162 -34.88 -26.57 30.22
C VAL A 162 -36.09 -27.49 30.30
N GLU A 163 -37.28 -26.89 30.48
CA GLU A 163 -38.57 -27.61 30.47
C GLU A 163 -39.14 -27.69 29.05
N SER A 164 -39.08 -26.59 28.30
CA SER A 164 -39.43 -26.57 26.86
C SER A 164 -38.82 -25.36 26.16
N ILE A 165 -38.57 -25.52 24.86
CA ILE A 165 -38.10 -24.48 23.94
C ILE A 165 -39.13 -24.35 22.81
N GLU A 166 -39.65 -23.14 22.62
CA GLU A 166 -40.51 -22.80 21.49
C GLU A 166 -39.76 -21.87 20.52
N ILE A 167 -39.85 -22.13 19.21
CA ILE A 167 -39.17 -21.34 18.19
C ILE A 167 -40.08 -20.20 17.73
N LYS A 168 -39.68 -18.94 17.98
CA LYS A 168 -40.42 -17.75 17.53
C LYS A 168 -40.03 -17.32 16.12
N SER A 169 -38.74 -17.34 15.79
CA SER A 169 -38.27 -17.05 14.43
C SER A 169 -36.91 -17.66 14.14
N ILE A 170 -36.65 -17.93 12.86
CA ILE A 170 -35.33 -18.32 12.34
C ILE A 170 -35.05 -17.48 11.09
N GLU A 171 -34.03 -16.63 11.19
CA GLU A 171 -33.63 -15.66 10.16
C GLU A 171 -32.18 -15.91 9.73
N LEU A 172 -31.89 -15.74 8.44
CA LEU A 172 -30.53 -15.79 7.93
C LEU A 172 -29.82 -14.47 8.24
N VAL A 173 -28.64 -14.55 8.84
CA VAL A 173 -27.80 -13.38 9.04
C VAL A 173 -26.95 -13.18 7.78
N VAL A 174 -27.24 -12.11 7.05
CA VAL A 174 -26.57 -11.77 5.77
C VAL A 174 -25.41 -10.79 5.97
N GLU A 175 -25.37 -10.11 7.11
CA GLU A 175 -24.34 -9.13 7.46
C GLU A 175 -22.97 -9.80 7.65
N LYS A 176 -21.90 -9.14 7.21
CA LYS A 176 -20.53 -9.66 7.40
C LYS A 176 -20.25 -9.80 8.89
N PRO A 177 -19.84 -10.98 9.38
CA PRO A 177 -19.45 -11.14 10.77
C PRO A 177 -18.26 -10.22 11.04
N SER A 178 -18.24 -9.59 12.22
CA SER A 178 -17.17 -8.68 12.67
C SER A 178 -15.79 -9.34 12.77
N VAL A 179 -15.75 -10.68 12.64
CA VAL A 179 -14.60 -11.54 12.86
C VAL A 179 -14.47 -12.50 11.67
N ASN A 180 -13.28 -12.60 11.05
CA ASN A 180 -12.94 -13.52 9.96
C ASN A 180 -13.15 -15.02 10.26
N LYS A 181 -13.67 -15.39 11.44
CA LYS A 181 -13.83 -16.79 11.89
C LYS A 181 -14.97 -17.52 11.18
N PHE A 182 -15.87 -16.81 10.50
CA PHE A 182 -17.11 -17.36 9.92
C PHE A 182 -17.28 -17.09 8.42
N GLU A 183 -16.24 -16.68 7.69
CA GLU A 183 -16.34 -16.31 6.26
C GLU A 183 -16.92 -17.44 5.38
N ASP A 184 -16.66 -18.71 5.73
CA ASP A 184 -17.14 -19.88 4.99
C ASP A 184 -18.36 -20.57 5.63
N CYS A 185 -19.01 -19.95 6.62
CA CYS A 185 -20.11 -20.56 7.38
C CYS A 185 -21.44 -19.82 7.16
N LEU A 186 -22.54 -20.56 7.14
CA LEU A 186 -23.89 -19.99 7.09
C LEU A 186 -24.38 -19.78 8.52
N VAL A 187 -24.87 -18.58 8.84
CA VAL A 187 -25.32 -18.26 10.20
C VAL A 187 -26.82 -17.96 10.24
N LEU A 188 -27.54 -18.72 11.06
CA LEU A 188 -28.95 -18.48 11.34
C LEU A 188 -29.13 -17.90 12.74
N LYS A 189 -29.86 -16.80 12.84
CA LYS A 189 -30.34 -16.25 14.10
C LYS A 189 -31.67 -16.89 14.44
N ALA A 190 -31.72 -17.62 15.54
CA ALA A 190 -32.94 -18.20 16.08
C ALA A 190 -33.34 -17.45 17.36
N ILE A 191 -34.63 -17.10 17.45
CA ILE A 191 -35.24 -16.53 18.64
C ILE A 191 -36.10 -17.62 19.27
N PHE A 192 -35.77 -18.01 20.49
CA PHE A 192 -36.45 -19.02 21.26
C PHE A 192 -37.20 -18.42 22.44
N ASP A 193 -38.31 -19.03 22.83
CA ASP A 193 -38.95 -18.83 24.12
C ASP A 193 -38.70 -20.06 24.98
N VAL A 194 -38.00 -19.90 26.10
CA VAL A 194 -37.55 -21.02 26.93
C VAL A 194 -38.24 -20.98 28.27
N LYS A 195 -38.93 -22.08 28.61
CA LYS A 195 -39.45 -22.32 29.97
C LYS A 195 -38.40 -23.08 30.77
N LYS A 196 -38.08 -22.55 31.94
CA LYS A 196 -36.95 -22.98 32.77
C LYS A 196 -37.47 -23.68 34.03
N ILE A 197 -36.76 -24.72 34.47
CA ILE A 197 -36.98 -25.33 35.77
C ILE A 197 -36.25 -24.46 36.81
N GLU A 198 -36.99 -23.99 37.84
CA GLU A 198 -36.70 -22.76 38.63
C GLU A 198 -35.33 -22.69 39.35
N GLU A 199 -34.56 -23.78 39.46
CA GLU A 199 -33.36 -23.83 40.32
C GLU A 199 -32.00 -23.94 39.60
N TYR A 200 -31.92 -24.04 38.26
CA TYR A 200 -30.66 -24.37 37.58
C TYR A 200 -30.00 -23.20 36.81
N LYS A 201 -28.70 -23.00 37.04
CA LYS A 201 -27.83 -22.09 36.25
C LYS A 201 -27.46 -22.72 34.91
N GLY A 202 -28.45 -22.97 34.06
CA GLY A 202 -28.24 -23.42 32.68
C GLY A 202 -27.97 -22.26 31.70
N GLN A 203 -27.59 -22.65 30.49
CA GLN A 203 -27.24 -21.79 29.36
C GLN A 203 -28.36 -20.85 28.86
N PHE A 204 -29.64 -21.18 29.08
CA PHE A 204 -30.77 -20.37 28.63
C PHE A 204 -31.35 -19.48 29.74
N PHE A 205 -31.87 -18.31 29.41
CA PHE A 205 -32.68 -17.49 30.31
C PHE A 205 -34.15 -17.90 30.22
N SER A 206 -34.96 -17.65 31.26
CA SER A 206 -36.42 -17.82 31.13
C SER A 206 -36.97 -16.73 30.19
N GLY A 207 -37.80 -17.11 29.21
CA GLY A 207 -38.33 -16.20 28.19
C GLY A 207 -37.51 -16.15 26.90
N ASN A 208 -37.43 -14.98 26.27
CA ASN A 208 -36.80 -14.81 24.96
C ASN A 208 -35.27 -14.98 25.00
N ASN A 209 -34.76 -15.93 24.22
CA ASN A 209 -33.33 -16.19 24.02
C ASN A 209 -32.98 -16.02 22.54
N ILE A 210 -31.88 -15.33 22.27
CA ILE A 210 -31.31 -15.24 20.93
C ILE A 210 -30.12 -16.19 20.85
N ARG A 211 -30.06 -17.00 19.79
CA ARG A 211 -28.95 -17.90 19.49
C ARG A 211 -28.56 -17.81 18.03
N TYR A 212 -27.26 -17.88 17.77
CA TYR A 212 -26.70 -17.93 16.43
C TYR A 212 -26.20 -19.34 16.16
N PHE A 213 -26.81 -20.00 15.18
CA PHE A 213 -26.44 -21.33 14.71
C PHE A 213 -25.50 -21.17 13.52
N ILE A 214 -24.26 -21.62 13.69
CA ILE A 214 -23.23 -21.57 12.65
C ILE A 214 -23.18 -22.93 11.97
N PHE A 215 -23.51 -22.96 10.70
CA PHE A 215 -23.53 -24.15 9.87
C PHE A 215 -22.31 -24.20 8.96
N LYS A 216 -21.76 -25.41 8.82
CA LYS A 216 -20.75 -25.72 7.81
C LYS A 216 -21.31 -26.77 6.87
N TYR A 217 -21.09 -26.58 5.57
CA TYR A 217 -21.41 -27.59 4.58
C TYR A 217 -20.33 -28.65 4.58
N ASN A 218 -20.70 -29.91 4.84
CA ASN A 218 -19.79 -31.03 4.72
C ASN A 218 -19.87 -31.60 3.30
N THR A 219 -18.78 -31.47 2.53
CA THR A 219 -18.69 -31.93 1.15
C THR A 219 -18.68 -33.46 1.01
N GLU A 220 -18.28 -34.20 2.03
CA GLU A 220 -18.22 -35.66 2.02
C GLU A 220 -19.62 -36.28 2.18
N ASN A 221 -20.41 -35.73 3.09
CA ASN A 221 -21.76 -36.20 3.40
C ASN A 221 -22.87 -35.45 2.64
N MET A 222 -22.48 -34.46 1.82
CA MET A 222 -23.39 -33.57 1.08
C MET A 222 -24.49 -32.93 1.96
N ALA A 223 -24.19 -32.68 3.23
CA ALA A 223 -25.17 -32.26 4.23
C ALA A 223 -24.65 -31.09 5.08
N TRP A 224 -25.58 -30.27 5.58
CA TRP A 224 -25.28 -29.19 6.53
C TRP A 224 -25.17 -29.76 7.94
N THR A 225 -24.14 -29.35 8.67
CA THR A 225 -23.95 -29.70 10.08
C THR A 225 -23.78 -28.44 10.91
N ILE A 226 -24.34 -28.44 12.12
CA ILE A 226 -24.09 -27.37 13.09
C ILE A 226 -22.63 -27.50 13.53
N LYS A 227 -21.87 -26.42 13.43
CA LYS A 227 -20.48 -26.32 13.90
C LYS A 227 -20.43 -25.75 15.31
N GLU A 228 -21.24 -24.73 15.57
CA GLU A 228 -21.25 -24.01 16.84
C GLU A 228 -22.60 -23.31 17.04
N ILE A 229 -23.04 -23.22 18.30
CA ILE A 229 -24.18 -22.40 18.72
C ILE A 229 -23.64 -21.34 19.67
N SER A 230 -23.77 -20.08 19.29
CA SER A 230 -23.23 -18.94 20.05
C SER A 230 -24.33 -17.98 20.53
N TYR A 231 -23.99 -17.20 21.55
CA TYR A 231 -24.78 -16.07 22.06
C TYR A 231 -24.48 -14.78 21.29
N TYR A 232 -23.32 -14.71 20.65
CA TYR A 232 -22.79 -13.52 19.99
C TYR A 232 -22.47 -13.84 18.51
N TYR A 233 -22.78 -12.89 17.63
CA TYR A 233 -22.45 -12.88 16.20
C TYR A 233 -21.41 -11.79 15.93
#